data_AF-A0AAU6DS43-F1
#
_entry.id   AF-A0AAU6DS43-F1
#
_cell.length_a   1.000
_cell.length_b   1.000
_cell.length_c   1.000
_cell.angle_alpha   90.00
_cell.angle_beta   90.00
_cell.angle_gamma   90.00
#
_symmetry.space_group_name_H-M   'P 1'
#
loop_
_entity.id
_entity.type
_entity.pdbx_description
1 polymer ?
#
loop_
_entity_poly.entity_id
_entity_poly.type
_entity_poly.pdbx_seq_one_letter_code
_entity_poly.pdbx_strand_id
1 'polypeptide(L)'
;MANYSISASHITEGKNVFIRGKLGFAVLARLIEGTELAASDQRKTQNGMSPVGKPHTTATIIHAEVEFTDPNNPTLEEQFVAERRYPSPKRPETGLNYSIDSKGSTLPGIAIPSPKGDGTFDQDTSGRELAQGLDVTLVLRTYKPKSFSNRGLALEQVIVHESPIYYNAGGVDQAELAARGIVLNGTPRSVQAASASAVSVAAVPVATEVEGDLAFPTPQPASAPVAVAVQAPVQVPAAVAQPTAVAAVPVPAVAPASTPAQQETLEQKLARLEAENVSLKDAGSAVGSPVTNGSGQAEQAGITYQG
;
A
#
# COMPACT_ATOMS: atom_id res chain seq x y z
N MET A 1 -10.54 12.49 -28.88
CA MET A 1 -9.94 11.17 -28.58
C MET A 1 -8.44 11.37 -28.49
N ALA A 2 -7.77 10.76 -27.51
CA ALA A 2 -6.31 10.72 -27.51
C ALA A 2 -5.85 9.85 -28.69
N ASN A 3 -4.99 10.41 -29.55
CA ASN A 3 -4.38 9.67 -30.65
C ASN A 3 -3.15 8.96 -30.11
N TYR A 4 -3.27 7.66 -29.89
CA TYR A 4 -2.14 6.80 -29.53
C TYR A 4 -1.43 6.36 -30.81
N SER A 5 -0.12 6.53 -30.89
CA SER A 5 0.65 6.08 -32.06
C SER A 5 0.95 4.59 -31.99
N ILE A 6 1.00 4.01 -30.77
CA ILE A 6 1.27 2.59 -30.57
C ILE A 6 0.00 1.80 -30.28
N SER A 7 -0.29 0.86 -31.19
CA SER A 7 -1.37 -0.11 -31.04
C SER A 7 -1.04 -1.18 -30.00
N ALA A 8 -2.07 -1.61 -29.26
CA ALA A 8 -1.97 -2.72 -28.31
C ALA A 8 -1.66 -4.07 -28.96
N SER A 9 -1.77 -4.18 -30.29
CA SER A 9 -1.37 -5.36 -31.05
C SER A 9 0.14 -5.43 -31.34
N HIS A 10 0.87 -4.32 -31.17
CA HIS A 10 2.30 -4.23 -31.54
C HIS A 10 3.25 -4.43 -30.36
N ILE A 11 2.75 -4.37 -29.13
CA ILE A 11 3.56 -4.67 -27.95
C ILE A 11 3.79 -6.19 -27.80
N THR A 12 4.95 -6.52 -27.26
CA THR A 12 5.46 -7.87 -27.02
C THR A 12 5.00 -8.36 -25.65
N GLU A 13 4.70 -9.65 -25.54
CA GLU A 13 4.30 -10.29 -24.28
C GLU A 13 5.48 -10.53 -23.35
N GLY A 14 5.24 -10.53 -22.03
CA GLY A 14 6.25 -10.85 -21.02
C GLY A 14 7.30 -9.76 -20.79
N LYS A 15 7.07 -8.55 -21.31
CA LYS A 15 7.91 -7.38 -21.06
C LYS A 15 7.38 -6.61 -19.86
N ASN A 16 8.29 -6.06 -19.08
CA ASN A 16 7.97 -5.22 -17.94
C ASN A 16 8.19 -3.75 -18.30
N VAL A 17 7.29 -2.90 -17.83
CA VAL A 17 7.39 -1.44 -17.93
C VAL A 17 7.21 -0.86 -16.54
N PHE A 18 8.07 0.09 -16.20
CA PHE A 18 8.11 0.74 -14.90
C PHE A 18 7.55 2.15 -15.06
N ILE A 19 6.57 2.50 -14.23
CA ILE A 19 6.01 3.86 -14.21
C ILE A 19 5.96 4.36 -12.77
N ARG A 20 6.68 5.45 -12.51
CA ARG A 20 6.82 6.08 -11.20
C ARG A 20 5.90 7.26 -11.04
N GLY A 21 5.44 7.50 -9.83
CA GLY A 21 4.68 8.68 -9.47
C GLY A 21 4.22 8.63 -8.02
N LYS A 22 3.41 9.61 -7.64
CA LYS A 22 2.80 9.66 -6.31
C LYS A 22 1.49 8.89 -6.31
N LEU A 23 1.27 8.02 -5.33
CA LEU A 23 0.05 7.19 -5.25
C LEU A 23 -1.16 8.09 -4.98
N GLY A 24 -2.07 8.18 -5.94
CA GLY A 24 -3.29 8.98 -5.82
C GLY A 24 -4.47 8.18 -5.27
N PHE A 25 -4.62 6.93 -5.70
CA PHE A 25 -5.65 6.01 -5.21
C PHE A 25 -5.20 4.58 -5.48
N ALA A 26 -5.49 3.65 -4.57
CA ALA A 26 -5.17 2.25 -4.80
C ALA A 26 -6.10 1.32 -4.00
N VAL A 27 -6.36 0.16 -4.57
CA VAL A 27 -6.87 -1.03 -3.90
C VAL A 27 -6.03 -2.19 -4.41
N LEU A 28 -5.05 -2.61 -3.60
CA LEU A 28 -3.97 -3.53 -3.93
C LEU A 28 -3.98 -4.78 -3.04
N ALA A 29 -4.38 -4.63 -1.77
CA ALA A 29 -4.35 -5.71 -0.79
C ALA A 29 -5.59 -6.62 -0.84
N ARG A 30 -6.57 -6.29 -1.70
CA ARG A 30 -7.78 -7.09 -1.95
C ARG A 30 -8.34 -6.80 -3.33
N LEU A 31 -9.28 -7.64 -3.77
CA LEU A 31 -10.05 -7.39 -4.98
C LEU A 31 -11.24 -6.47 -4.69
N ILE A 32 -11.55 -5.61 -5.66
CA ILE A 32 -12.81 -4.87 -5.75
C ILE A 32 -13.85 -5.83 -6.34
N GLU A 33 -14.81 -6.27 -5.53
CA GLU A 33 -15.82 -7.25 -5.93
C GLU A 33 -17.19 -6.98 -5.28
N GLY A 34 -18.20 -7.79 -5.64
CA GLY A 34 -19.54 -7.71 -5.06
C GLY A 34 -20.20 -6.32 -5.20
N THR A 35 -20.70 -5.79 -4.08
CA THR A 35 -21.38 -4.48 -4.03
C THR A 35 -20.44 -3.32 -4.34
N GLU A 36 -19.17 -3.43 -3.98
CA GLU A 36 -18.17 -2.39 -4.26
C GLU A 36 -17.87 -2.33 -5.76
N LEU A 37 -17.76 -3.47 -6.43
CA LEU A 37 -17.62 -3.54 -7.89
C LEU A 37 -18.82 -2.89 -8.59
N ALA A 38 -20.04 -3.22 -8.17
CA ALA A 38 -21.25 -2.62 -8.74
C ALA A 38 -21.26 -1.07 -8.58
N ALA A 39 -20.88 -0.57 -7.41
CA ALA A 39 -20.79 0.87 -7.15
C ALA A 39 -19.65 1.54 -7.96
N SER A 40 -18.52 0.85 -8.14
CA SER A 40 -17.40 1.31 -8.97
C SER A 40 -17.81 1.40 -10.45
N ASP A 41 -18.41 0.35 -10.99
CA ASP A 41 -18.87 0.26 -12.38
C ASP A 41 -19.98 1.27 -12.69
N GLN A 42 -20.91 1.48 -11.74
CA GLN A 42 -21.93 2.53 -11.85
C GLN A 42 -21.28 3.92 -11.95
N ARG A 43 -20.29 4.22 -11.10
CA ARG A 43 -19.53 5.48 -11.17
C ARG A 43 -18.78 5.64 -12.49
N LYS A 44 -18.13 4.59 -13.00
CA LYS A 44 -17.45 4.65 -14.31
C LYS A 44 -18.44 4.97 -15.42
N THR A 45 -19.58 4.27 -15.44
CA THR A 45 -20.64 4.47 -16.44
C THR A 45 -21.22 5.89 -16.37
N GLN A 46 -21.49 6.42 -15.17
CA GLN A 46 -21.95 7.81 -14.98
C GLN A 46 -20.95 8.85 -15.48
N ASN A 47 -19.65 8.54 -15.42
CA ASN A 47 -18.58 9.40 -15.94
C ASN A 47 -18.27 9.12 -17.43
N GLY A 48 -19.11 8.36 -18.14
CA GLY A 48 -18.91 8.02 -19.56
C GLY A 48 -17.74 7.07 -19.82
N MET A 49 -17.26 6.38 -18.78
CA MET A 49 -16.19 5.38 -18.87
C MET A 49 -16.79 3.96 -18.94
N SER A 50 -16.08 3.04 -19.59
CA SER A 50 -16.49 1.64 -19.60
C SER A 50 -16.34 1.01 -18.21
N PRO A 51 -17.33 0.24 -17.73
CA PRO A 51 -17.21 -0.53 -16.50
C PRO A 51 -16.12 -1.60 -16.63
N VAL A 52 -15.53 -1.99 -15.49
CA VAL A 52 -14.49 -3.04 -15.45
C VAL A 52 -15.14 -4.41 -15.53
N GLY A 53 -16.28 -4.60 -14.84
CA GLY A 53 -17.19 -5.74 -14.94
C GLY A 53 -16.70 -7.04 -14.33
N LYS A 54 -15.53 -7.05 -13.67
CA LYS A 54 -14.92 -8.23 -13.05
C LYS A 54 -14.15 -7.84 -11.78
N PRO A 55 -13.95 -8.77 -10.83
CA PRO A 55 -13.03 -8.56 -9.72
C PRO A 55 -11.65 -8.11 -10.21
N HIS A 56 -11.12 -7.05 -9.60
CA HIS A 56 -9.85 -6.44 -9.99
C HIS A 56 -9.20 -5.68 -8.84
N THR A 57 -7.90 -5.47 -8.93
CA THR A 57 -7.20 -4.42 -8.19
C THR A 57 -7.13 -3.15 -9.03
N THR A 58 -6.92 -2.00 -8.41
CA THR A 58 -6.72 -0.75 -9.13
C THR A 58 -5.60 0.07 -8.50
N ALA A 59 -4.86 0.78 -9.34
CA ALA A 59 -3.86 1.74 -8.92
C ALA A 59 -3.92 2.98 -9.81
N THR A 60 -3.87 4.14 -9.19
CA THR A 60 -3.73 5.44 -9.84
C THR A 60 -2.54 6.15 -9.24
N ILE A 61 -1.61 6.56 -10.09
CA ILE A 61 -0.50 7.45 -9.73
C ILE A 61 -0.69 8.82 -10.41
N ILE A 62 -0.28 9.86 -9.71
CA ILE A 62 -0.19 11.25 -10.19
C ILE A 62 1.27 11.61 -10.42
N HIS A 63 1.54 12.64 -11.23
CA HIS A 63 2.89 12.97 -11.71
C HIS A 63 3.61 11.75 -12.29
N ALA A 64 2.87 10.98 -13.10
CA ALA A 64 3.28 9.71 -13.64
C ALA A 64 4.36 9.87 -14.72
N GLU A 65 5.49 9.20 -14.53
CA GLU A 65 6.63 9.19 -15.43
C GLU A 65 7.06 7.75 -15.71
N VAL A 66 7.24 7.43 -16.99
CA VAL A 66 7.76 6.11 -17.38
C VAL A 66 9.26 6.11 -17.17
N GLU A 67 9.76 5.12 -16.43
CA GLU A 67 11.18 4.90 -16.23
C GLU A 67 11.72 4.14 -17.44
N PHE A 68 12.20 4.90 -18.44
CA PHE A 68 12.78 4.33 -19.65
C PHE A 68 14.14 3.68 -19.34
N THR A 69 14.32 2.46 -19.83
CA THR A 69 15.60 1.74 -19.75
C THR A 69 16.70 2.46 -20.54
N ASP A 70 16.37 2.91 -21.75
CA ASP A 70 17.20 3.82 -22.56
C ASP A 70 16.30 4.95 -23.10
N PRO A 71 16.38 6.17 -22.53
CA PRO A 71 15.58 7.31 -22.97
C PRO A 71 15.79 7.70 -24.44
N ASN A 72 16.93 7.36 -25.04
CA ASN A 72 17.22 7.67 -26.44
C ASN A 72 16.63 6.63 -27.39
N ASN A 73 16.37 5.41 -26.91
CA ASN A 73 15.81 4.31 -27.68
C ASN A 73 14.71 3.60 -26.88
N PRO A 74 13.60 4.28 -26.58
CA PRO A 74 12.55 3.71 -25.75
C PRO A 74 11.87 2.54 -26.45
N THR A 75 11.56 1.48 -25.71
CA THR A 75 10.85 0.31 -26.22
C THR A 75 9.41 0.65 -26.60
N LEU A 76 8.79 -0.18 -27.45
CA LEU A 76 7.38 0.01 -27.83
C LEU A 76 6.46 -0.05 -26.60
N GLU A 77 6.78 -0.89 -25.63
CA GLU A 77 6.02 -1.06 -24.39
C GLU A 77 6.12 0.18 -23.49
N GLU A 78 7.32 0.74 -23.31
CA GLU A 78 7.52 1.97 -22.55
C GLU A 78 6.80 3.16 -23.22
N GLN A 79 6.94 3.31 -24.54
CA GLN A 79 6.22 4.32 -25.30
C GLN A 79 4.70 4.12 -25.21
N PHE A 80 4.22 2.88 -25.29
CA PHE A 80 2.79 2.54 -25.19
C PHE A 80 2.19 2.97 -23.84
N VAL A 81 2.93 2.78 -22.75
CA VAL A 81 2.53 3.24 -21.42
C VAL A 81 2.63 4.77 -21.33
N ALA A 82 3.70 5.36 -21.86
CA ALA A 82 3.95 6.80 -21.83
C ALA A 82 2.83 7.59 -22.51
N GLU A 83 2.30 7.10 -23.64
CA GLU A 83 1.18 7.70 -24.37
C GLU A 83 -0.16 7.62 -23.62
N ARG A 84 -0.33 6.64 -22.71
CA ARG A 84 -1.58 6.39 -21.98
C ARG A 84 -1.70 7.15 -20.67
N ARG A 85 -0.66 7.90 -20.30
CA ARG A 85 -0.76 8.89 -19.25
C ARG A 85 -1.72 10.00 -19.69
N TYR A 86 -2.49 10.53 -18.75
CA TYR A 86 -3.54 11.49 -19.05
C TYR A 86 -3.49 12.68 -18.08
N PRO A 87 -3.67 13.92 -18.56
CA PRO A 87 -3.89 15.04 -17.67
C PRO A 87 -5.29 14.95 -17.04
N SER A 88 -5.45 15.41 -15.80
CA SER A 88 -6.77 15.55 -15.18
C SER A 88 -7.33 16.97 -15.41
N PRO A 89 -8.42 17.16 -16.17
CA PRO A 89 -9.00 18.49 -16.38
C PRO A 89 -9.49 19.14 -15.09
N LYS A 90 -9.93 18.32 -14.12
CA LYS A 90 -10.45 18.78 -12.81
C LYS A 90 -9.32 19.05 -11.82
N ARG A 91 -8.15 18.45 -12.03
CA ARG A 91 -7.01 18.52 -11.13
C ARG A 91 -5.71 18.68 -11.92
N PRO A 92 -5.52 19.82 -12.62
CA PRO A 92 -4.33 20.03 -13.44
C PRO A 92 -3.03 20.02 -12.63
N GLU A 93 -3.10 20.30 -11.33
CA GLU A 93 -1.97 20.26 -10.41
C GLU A 93 -1.36 18.87 -10.24
N THR A 94 -2.09 17.79 -10.58
CA THR A 94 -1.58 16.42 -10.48
C THR A 94 -0.68 16.01 -11.64
N GLY A 95 -0.48 16.91 -12.62
CA GLY A 95 0.29 16.62 -13.82
C GLY A 95 -0.34 15.52 -14.67
N LEU A 96 0.51 14.71 -15.30
CA LEU A 96 0.08 13.50 -16.00
C LEU A 96 -0.21 12.39 -14.98
N ASN A 97 -1.35 11.75 -15.11
CA ASN A 97 -1.77 10.64 -14.26
C ASN A 97 -1.72 9.33 -15.04
N TYR A 98 -1.62 8.22 -14.33
CA TYR A 98 -1.77 6.89 -14.91
C TYR A 98 -2.64 6.03 -14.01
N SER A 99 -3.57 5.31 -14.60
CA SER A 99 -4.47 4.40 -13.88
C SER A 99 -4.47 3.03 -14.55
N ILE A 100 -4.48 1.98 -13.75
CA ILE A 100 -4.58 0.60 -14.21
C ILE A 100 -5.56 -0.21 -13.37
N ASP A 101 -6.46 -0.94 -14.04
CA ASP A 101 -7.31 -1.96 -13.43
C ASP A 101 -6.74 -3.34 -13.80
N SER A 102 -6.24 -4.09 -12.81
CA SER A 102 -5.69 -5.44 -13.04
C SER A 102 -6.75 -6.50 -12.72
N LYS A 103 -7.25 -7.18 -13.76
CA LYS A 103 -8.36 -8.15 -13.66
C LYS A 103 -7.93 -9.59 -13.32
N GLY A 104 -6.70 -9.75 -12.84
CA GLY A 104 -6.18 -11.04 -12.40
C GLY A 104 -6.75 -11.45 -11.04
N SER A 105 -6.74 -12.75 -10.74
CA SER A 105 -7.10 -13.26 -9.41
C SER A 105 -5.96 -13.15 -8.39
N THR A 106 -4.75 -12.85 -8.86
CA THR A 106 -3.56 -12.69 -8.02
C THR A 106 -3.38 -11.21 -7.71
N LEU A 107 -3.24 -10.89 -6.43
CA LEU A 107 -2.90 -9.54 -5.98
C LEU A 107 -1.47 -9.19 -6.41
N PRO A 108 -1.19 -7.93 -6.76
CA PRO A 108 0.16 -7.49 -7.06
C PRO A 108 1.03 -7.62 -5.80
N GLY A 109 2.31 -7.97 -5.99
CA GLY A 109 3.28 -7.90 -4.90
C GLY A 109 3.50 -6.45 -4.47
N ILE A 110 3.69 -6.21 -3.18
CA ILE A 110 4.07 -4.89 -2.67
C ILE A 110 5.49 -5.03 -2.12
N ALA A 111 6.43 -4.26 -2.65
CA ALA A 111 7.80 -4.16 -2.16
C ALA A 111 7.97 -2.85 -1.39
N ILE A 112 8.46 -2.94 -0.16
CA ILE A 112 8.73 -1.81 0.72
C ILE A 112 10.22 -1.78 1.08
N PRO A 113 10.81 -0.60 1.39
CA PRO A 113 12.22 -0.54 1.76
C PRO A 113 12.50 -1.42 2.97
N SER A 114 13.58 -2.21 2.90
CA SER A 114 13.97 -3.09 4.01
C SER A 114 14.35 -2.25 5.23
N PRO A 115 13.96 -2.67 6.46
CA PRO A 115 14.37 -1.98 7.69
C PRO A 115 15.89 -1.98 7.91
N LYS A 116 16.65 -2.79 7.15
CA LYS A 116 18.12 -2.80 7.16
C LYS A 116 18.73 -1.51 6.62
N GLY A 117 18.00 -0.75 5.78
CA GLY A 117 18.49 0.51 5.21
C GLY A 117 19.63 0.36 4.20
N ASP A 118 19.83 -0.85 3.65
CA ASP A 118 20.88 -1.19 2.69
C ASP A 118 20.46 -1.00 1.22
N GLY A 119 19.32 -0.34 0.99
CA GLY A 119 18.74 -0.15 -0.35
C GLY A 119 18.03 -1.40 -0.90
N THR A 120 17.89 -2.46 -0.10
CA THR A 120 17.09 -3.63 -0.47
C THR A 120 15.61 -3.42 -0.16
N PHE A 121 14.75 -4.26 -0.76
CA PHE A 121 13.31 -4.23 -0.58
C PHE A 121 12.83 -5.57 -0.04
N ASP A 122 11.88 -5.51 0.89
CA ASP A 122 11.17 -6.67 1.42
C ASP A 122 9.72 -6.69 0.90
N GLN A 123 9.13 -7.88 0.83
CA GLN A 123 7.71 -8.01 0.52
C GLN A 123 6.87 -7.53 1.70
N ASP A 124 5.92 -6.62 1.45
CA ASP A 124 4.92 -6.27 2.46
C ASP A 124 3.93 -7.43 2.65
N THR A 125 3.77 -7.83 3.90
CA THR A 125 2.83 -8.86 4.35
C THR A 125 1.74 -8.30 5.27
N SER A 126 1.61 -6.97 5.36
CA SER A 126 0.65 -6.31 6.25
C SER A 126 -0.81 -6.61 5.89
N GLY A 127 -1.09 -6.90 4.61
CA GLY A 127 -2.45 -7.05 4.09
C GLY A 127 -3.24 -5.74 4.11
N ARG A 128 -2.57 -4.59 4.22
CA ARG A 128 -3.17 -3.27 4.32
C ARG A 128 -3.02 -2.49 3.03
N GLU A 129 -3.98 -1.62 2.76
CA GLU A 129 -3.90 -0.72 1.61
C GLU A 129 -2.88 0.38 1.85
N LEU A 130 -2.12 0.72 0.81
CA LEU A 130 -1.16 1.83 0.83
C LEU A 130 -1.90 3.18 0.90
N ALA A 131 -1.35 4.13 1.66
CA ALA A 131 -1.87 5.48 1.75
C ALA A 131 -1.55 6.31 0.49
N GLN A 132 -2.37 7.35 0.28
CA GLN A 132 -2.11 8.32 -0.79
C GLN A 132 -0.86 9.16 -0.49
N GLY A 133 -0.23 9.66 -1.54
CA GLY A 133 0.97 10.51 -1.47
C GLY A 133 2.28 9.75 -1.42
N LEU A 134 2.26 8.41 -1.38
CA LEU A 134 3.48 7.61 -1.41
C LEU A 134 4.18 7.68 -2.77
N ASP A 135 5.49 7.84 -2.78
CA ASP A 135 6.33 7.67 -3.98
C ASP A 135 6.44 6.20 -4.31
N VAL A 136 5.92 5.82 -5.47
CA VAL A 136 5.84 4.42 -5.89
C VAL A 136 6.20 4.24 -7.36
N THR A 137 6.75 3.07 -7.68
CA THR A 137 6.84 2.57 -9.05
C THR A 137 5.86 1.42 -9.23
N LEU A 138 4.98 1.52 -10.23
CA LEU A 138 4.14 0.41 -10.67
C LEU A 138 4.92 -0.41 -11.71
N VAL A 139 5.04 -1.71 -11.47
CA VAL A 139 5.64 -2.68 -12.40
C VAL A 139 4.52 -3.32 -13.21
N LEU A 140 4.49 -2.99 -14.49
CA LEU A 140 3.46 -3.42 -15.42
C LEU A 140 4.01 -4.53 -16.31
N ARG A 141 3.34 -5.68 -16.37
CA ARG A 141 3.71 -6.74 -17.31
C ARG A 141 2.74 -6.80 -18.48
N THR A 142 3.29 -6.86 -19.68
CA THR A 142 2.51 -7.12 -20.89
C THR A 142 2.08 -8.58 -20.97
N TYR A 143 0.83 -8.82 -21.34
CA TYR A 143 0.31 -10.18 -21.53
C TYR A 143 -0.67 -10.24 -22.70
N LYS A 144 -0.81 -11.42 -23.30
CA LYS A 144 -1.85 -11.68 -24.30
C LYS A 144 -3.02 -12.45 -23.69
N PRO A 145 -4.22 -11.84 -23.63
CA PRO A 145 -5.42 -12.58 -23.31
C PRO A 145 -5.67 -13.69 -24.35
N LYS A 146 -6.06 -14.89 -23.92
CA LYS A 146 -6.22 -16.07 -24.79
C LYS A 146 -7.13 -15.85 -26.01
N SER A 147 -8.15 -14.98 -25.88
CA SER A 147 -9.18 -14.77 -26.89
C SER A 147 -9.12 -13.40 -27.58
N PHE A 148 -8.03 -12.64 -27.42
CA PHE A 148 -7.91 -11.29 -27.97
C PHE A 148 -6.60 -11.11 -28.74
N SER A 149 -6.67 -10.38 -29.86
CA SER A 149 -5.48 -10.01 -30.65
C SER A 149 -4.64 -8.95 -29.94
N ASN A 150 -5.28 -8.06 -29.19
CA ASN A 150 -4.63 -7.00 -28.43
C ASN A 150 -4.02 -7.55 -27.15
N ARG A 151 -2.84 -7.06 -26.81
CA ARG A 151 -2.17 -7.34 -25.54
C ARG A 151 -2.68 -6.36 -24.48
N GLY A 152 -2.68 -6.80 -23.24
CA GLY A 152 -3.00 -6.00 -22.07
C GLY A 152 -1.78 -5.73 -21.21
N LEU A 153 -1.96 -4.86 -20.24
CA LEU A 153 -1.04 -4.64 -19.13
C LEU A 153 -1.67 -5.20 -17.86
N ALA A 154 -0.88 -5.87 -17.04
CA ALA A 154 -1.26 -6.30 -15.70
C ALA A 154 -0.33 -5.62 -14.70
N LEU A 155 -0.89 -5.17 -13.57
CA LEU A 155 -0.08 -4.72 -12.44
C LEU A 155 0.48 -5.96 -11.75
N GLU A 156 1.80 -6.13 -11.78
CA GLU A 156 2.49 -7.27 -11.18
C GLU A 156 3.04 -6.93 -9.80
N GLN A 157 3.60 -5.73 -9.66
CA GLN A 157 4.20 -5.29 -8.41
C GLN A 157 4.07 -3.77 -8.23
N VAL A 158 4.03 -3.34 -6.98
CA VAL A 158 4.18 -1.95 -6.56
C VAL A 158 5.42 -1.84 -5.68
N ILE A 159 6.34 -0.96 -6.04
CA ILE A 159 7.57 -0.69 -5.28
C ILE A 159 7.38 0.65 -4.58
N VAL A 160 7.52 0.69 -3.26
CA VAL A 160 7.42 1.91 -2.45
C VAL A 160 8.83 2.42 -2.17
N HIS A 161 9.12 3.69 -2.46
CA HIS A 161 10.47 4.26 -2.35
C HIS A 161 10.73 5.01 -1.03
N GLU A 162 9.76 4.99 -0.13
CA GLU A 162 9.82 5.62 1.19
C GLU A 162 9.20 4.72 2.25
N SER A 163 9.28 5.14 3.53
CA SER A 163 8.65 4.39 4.62
C SER A 163 7.16 4.19 4.33
N PRO A 164 6.65 2.95 4.33
CA PRO A 164 5.29 2.69 3.93
C PRO A 164 4.31 3.28 4.93
N ILE A 165 3.35 4.05 4.41
CA ILE A 165 2.20 4.56 5.15
C ILE A 165 0.98 3.81 4.64
N TYR A 166 0.14 3.34 5.55
CA TYR A 166 -1.05 2.56 5.19
C TYR A 166 -2.31 3.40 5.34
N TYR A 167 -3.25 3.22 4.44
CA TYR A 167 -4.58 3.79 4.54
C TYR A 167 -5.22 3.36 5.86
N ASN A 168 -5.78 4.35 6.54
CA ASN A 168 -6.56 4.16 7.74
C ASN A 168 -7.93 4.79 7.49
N ALA A 169 -8.98 3.97 7.46
CA ALA A 169 -10.35 4.39 7.16
C ALA A 169 -11.02 5.20 8.30
N GLY A 170 -10.23 5.84 9.17
CA GLY A 170 -10.70 6.61 10.32
C GLY A 170 -10.89 5.77 11.59
N GLY A 171 -10.18 4.64 11.72
CA GLY A 171 -10.08 3.92 12.99
C GLY A 171 -8.90 4.41 13.80
N VAL A 172 -9.03 4.51 15.12
CA VAL A 172 -7.86 4.72 15.98
C VAL A 172 -7.04 3.43 16.01
N ASP A 173 -5.72 3.53 15.94
CA ASP A 173 -4.83 2.37 16.02
C ASP A 173 -5.05 1.65 17.37
N GLN A 174 -5.51 0.40 17.33
CA GLN A 174 -5.77 -0.37 18.54
C GLN A 174 -4.48 -0.66 19.31
N ALA A 175 -3.33 -0.76 18.64
CA ALA A 175 -2.05 -0.92 19.32
C ALA A 175 -1.68 0.37 20.07
N GLU A 176 -1.93 1.54 19.49
CA GLU A 176 -1.73 2.83 20.15
C GLU A 176 -2.69 3.00 21.35
N LEU A 177 -3.96 2.65 21.18
CA LEU A 177 -4.94 2.69 22.26
C LEU A 177 -4.54 1.74 23.40
N ALA A 178 -4.15 0.50 23.08
CA ALA A 178 -3.69 -0.47 24.06
C ALA A 178 -2.42 0.01 24.79
N ALA A 179 -1.46 0.61 24.07
CA ALA A 179 -0.25 1.19 24.66
C ALA A 179 -0.57 2.36 25.63
N ARG A 180 -1.70 3.07 25.40
CA ARG A 180 -2.22 4.12 26.29
C ARG A 180 -3.18 3.58 27.37
N GLY A 181 -3.32 2.26 27.50
CA GLY A 181 -4.21 1.62 28.48
C GLY A 181 -5.70 1.66 28.14
N ILE A 182 -6.05 2.05 26.90
CA ILE A 182 -7.42 2.09 26.41
C ILE A 182 -7.71 0.79 25.66
N VAL A 183 -8.43 -0.13 26.31
CA VAL A 183 -8.86 -1.40 25.71
C VAL A 183 -10.32 -1.27 25.30
N LEU A 184 -10.58 -1.40 24.00
CA LEU A 184 -11.94 -1.34 23.44
C LEU A 184 -12.59 -2.73 23.48
N ASN A 185 -13.84 -2.80 23.93
CA ASN A 185 -14.65 -4.01 23.85
C ASN A 185 -15.17 -4.18 22.41
N GLY A 186 -14.29 -4.61 21.52
CA GLY A 186 -14.56 -4.82 20.09
C GLY A 186 -14.07 -3.69 19.19
N THR A 187 -14.08 -3.92 17.87
CA THR A 187 -13.62 -2.95 16.88
C THR A 187 -14.57 -1.75 16.83
N PRO A 188 -14.10 -0.51 17.07
CA PRO A 188 -14.91 0.69 16.96
C PRO A 188 -15.55 0.77 15.57
N ARG A 189 -16.84 1.11 15.53
CA ARG A 189 -17.55 1.35 14.28
C ARG A 189 -17.89 2.81 14.19
N SER A 190 -17.59 3.41 13.05
CA SER A 190 -18.04 4.75 12.71
C SER A 190 -19.57 4.79 12.74
N VAL A 191 -20.16 5.68 13.53
CA VAL A 191 -21.59 5.95 13.50
C VAL A 191 -21.82 7.06 12.49
N GLN A 192 -22.65 6.81 11.49
CA GLN A 192 -22.98 7.82 10.49
C GLN A 192 -23.80 8.91 11.15
N ALA A 193 -23.36 10.17 11.03
CA ALA A 193 -24.12 11.30 11.52
C ALA A 193 -25.50 11.32 10.86
N ALA A 194 -26.56 11.37 11.67
CA ALA A 194 -27.90 11.58 11.15
C ALA A 194 -27.90 12.92 10.41
N SER A 195 -28.30 12.91 9.14
CA SER A 195 -28.56 14.14 8.41
C SER A 195 -29.69 14.87 9.13
N ALA A 196 -29.48 16.13 9.50
CA ALA A 196 -30.55 16.97 10.03
C ALA A 196 -31.57 17.21 8.91
N SER A 197 -32.51 16.29 8.73
CA SER A 197 -33.75 16.57 8.02
C SER A 197 -34.48 17.65 8.82
N ALA A 198 -34.84 18.73 8.12
CA ALA A 198 -35.44 19.94 8.64
C ALA A 198 -36.31 19.71 9.88
N VAL A 199 -35.85 20.21 11.02
CA VAL A 199 -36.68 20.41 12.20
C VAL A 199 -37.80 21.34 11.76
N SER A 200 -39.03 20.83 11.73
CA SER A 200 -40.23 21.64 11.64
C SER A 200 -40.19 22.65 12.77
N VAL A 201 -40.00 23.92 12.41
CA VAL A 201 -40.01 25.05 13.33
C VAL A 201 -41.42 25.15 13.92
N ALA A 202 -41.56 24.74 15.18
CA ALA A 202 -42.69 25.15 16.01
C ALA A 202 -42.20 25.44 17.42
N ALA A 203 -42.43 26.70 17.82
CA ALA A 203 -42.27 27.30 19.14
C ALA A 203 -40.84 27.56 19.64
N VAL A 204 -40.42 28.81 19.47
CA VAL A 204 -39.28 29.45 20.14
C VAL A 204 -39.71 29.81 21.57
N PRO A 205 -38.99 29.40 22.63
CA PRO A 205 -39.08 30.08 23.92
C PRO A 205 -37.98 31.16 24.01
N VAL A 206 -38.43 32.36 24.35
CA VAL A 206 -37.63 33.56 24.60
C VAL A 206 -36.62 33.30 25.72
N ALA A 207 -35.36 33.70 25.49
CA ALA A 207 -34.33 33.71 26.51
C ALA A 207 -34.59 34.86 27.49
N THR A 208 -34.70 34.54 28.78
CA THR A 208 -34.61 35.51 29.87
C THR A 208 -33.24 35.40 30.51
N GLU A 209 -32.62 36.55 30.73
CA GLU A 209 -31.25 36.76 31.18
C GLU A 209 -30.92 36.15 32.55
N VAL A 210 -29.64 35.87 32.75
CA VAL A 210 -29.05 35.22 33.92
C VAL A 210 -28.74 36.25 35.00
N GLU A 211 -29.19 36.03 36.23
CA GLU A 211 -28.51 36.56 37.41
C GLU A 211 -28.78 35.71 38.66
N GLY A 212 -27.72 35.37 39.41
CA GLY A 212 -27.80 35.02 40.83
C GLY A 212 -27.85 33.53 41.20
N ASP A 213 -26.68 33.02 41.59
CA ASP A 213 -26.41 32.33 42.87
C ASP A 213 -27.28 31.12 43.34
N LEU A 214 -26.57 30.08 43.80
CA LEU A 214 -26.99 28.96 44.69
C LEU A 214 -27.52 27.63 44.08
N ALA A 215 -26.75 26.57 44.36
CA ALA A 215 -27.02 25.13 44.59
C ALA A 215 -28.36 24.42 44.22
N PHE A 216 -28.20 23.24 43.57
CA PHE A 216 -28.94 21.93 43.53
C PHE A 216 -30.35 21.75 44.16
N PRO A 217 -31.17 20.68 43.85
CA PRO A 217 -31.28 19.74 42.70
C PRO A 217 -32.73 19.50 42.13
N THR A 218 -32.82 18.77 40.99
CA THR A 218 -33.91 17.92 40.38
C THR A 218 -35.42 18.20 40.58
N PRO A 219 -36.26 17.90 39.57
CA PRO A 219 -37.08 16.68 39.69
C PRO A 219 -37.24 15.85 38.39
N GLN A 220 -37.12 14.53 38.55
CA GLN A 220 -37.63 13.48 37.66
C GLN A 220 -39.17 13.47 37.68
N PRO A 221 -39.82 13.22 36.54
CA PRO A 221 -40.86 12.17 36.48
C PRO A 221 -40.83 11.44 35.11
N ALA A 222 -41.43 10.28 34.87
CA ALA A 222 -41.95 9.16 35.63
C ALA A 222 -42.26 8.05 34.58
N SER A 223 -42.17 6.80 34.99
CA SER A 223 -42.37 5.58 34.19
C SER A 223 -43.84 5.20 33.95
N ALA A 224 -44.14 4.56 32.81
CA ALA A 224 -45.28 3.63 32.62
C ALA A 224 -45.22 2.91 31.24
N PRO A 225 -45.91 1.75 31.04
CA PRO A 225 -45.30 0.55 30.45
C PRO A 225 -46.01 -0.05 29.20
N VAL A 226 -45.43 -1.17 28.73
CA VAL A 226 -46.01 -2.30 27.94
C VAL A 226 -46.12 -2.15 26.41
N ALA A 227 -45.37 -3.01 25.70
CA ALA A 227 -45.91 -3.91 24.67
C ALA A 227 -44.92 -5.06 24.38
N VAL A 228 -45.28 -6.25 24.86
CA VAL A 228 -44.69 -7.54 24.48
C VAL A 228 -45.24 -7.90 23.10
N ALA A 229 -44.36 -8.19 22.14
CA ALA A 229 -44.73 -8.91 20.91
C ALA A 229 -43.89 -10.18 20.80
N VAL A 230 -44.61 -11.29 20.65
CA VAL A 230 -44.16 -12.68 20.74
C VAL A 230 -43.90 -13.22 19.32
N GLN A 231 -42.75 -13.90 19.18
CA GLN A 231 -42.40 -14.99 18.24
C GLN A 231 -42.43 -14.78 16.71
N ALA A 232 -41.29 -15.12 16.09
CA ALA A 232 -41.23 -16.15 15.05
C ALA A 232 -39.86 -16.86 15.07
N PRO A 233 -39.79 -18.20 15.27
CA PRO A 233 -38.54 -18.95 15.24
C PRO A 233 -38.10 -19.23 13.80
N VAL A 234 -36.92 -18.75 13.40
CA VAL A 234 -36.30 -19.12 12.13
C VAL A 234 -35.53 -20.42 12.32
N GLN A 235 -35.95 -21.42 11.55
CA GLN A 235 -35.45 -22.78 11.55
C GLN A 235 -33.98 -22.86 11.14
N VAL A 236 -33.24 -23.69 11.85
CA VAL A 236 -31.87 -24.11 11.58
C VAL A 236 -31.91 -25.19 10.48
N PRO A 237 -31.23 -25.03 9.33
CA PRO A 237 -31.01 -26.16 8.43
C PRO A 237 -29.93 -27.08 9.00
N ALA A 238 -30.32 -28.34 9.11
CA ALA A 238 -29.54 -29.43 9.67
C ALA A 238 -28.22 -29.69 8.92
N ALA A 239 -27.18 -29.98 9.71
CA ALA A 239 -25.97 -30.64 9.27
C ALA A 239 -26.30 -32.08 8.82
N VAL A 240 -25.95 -32.40 7.58
CA VAL A 240 -25.85 -33.79 7.11
C VAL A 240 -24.39 -34.16 7.04
N ALA A 241 -23.99 -35.04 7.95
CA ALA A 241 -22.73 -35.76 7.91
C ALA A 241 -22.85 -36.94 6.93
N GLN A 242 -21.88 -37.08 6.03
CA GLN A 242 -21.52 -38.36 5.42
C GLN A 242 -19.99 -38.48 5.46
N PRO A 243 -19.43 -39.47 6.18
CA PRO A 243 -18.03 -39.84 6.05
C PRO A 243 -17.90 -40.87 4.91
N THR A 244 -17.30 -40.48 3.79
CA THR A 244 -16.91 -41.43 2.74
C THR A 244 -15.45 -41.83 2.93
N ALA A 245 -15.24 -43.13 2.85
CA ALA A 245 -14.03 -43.84 3.20
C ALA A 245 -12.83 -43.55 2.28
N VAL A 246 -11.67 -43.52 2.93
CA VAL A 246 -10.33 -43.98 2.56
C VAL A 246 -10.14 -44.47 1.11
N ALA A 247 -9.32 -43.74 0.36
CA ALA A 247 -8.51 -44.31 -0.72
C ALA A 247 -7.06 -43.86 -0.52
N ALA A 248 -6.23 -44.81 -0.09
CA ALA A 248 -4.79 -44.66 0.05
C ALA A 248 -4.14 -44.52 -1.34
N VAL A 249 -3.35 -43.47 -1.54
CA VAL A 249 -2.46 -43.34 -2.69
C VAL A 249 -1.06 -43.79 -2.25
N PRO A 250 -0.43 -44.75 -2.96
CA PRO A 250 0.86 -45.29 -2.55
C PRO A 250 1.99 -44.28 -2.80
N VAL A 251 2.85 -44.20 -1.79
CA VAL A 251 4.14 -43.49 -1.78
C VAL A 251 5.12 -44.17 -2.75
N PRO A 252 5.79 -43.45 -3.67
CA PRO A 252 7.03 -43.92 -4.24
C PRO A 252 8.23 -43.45 -3.41
N ALA A 253 8.92 -44.45 -2.86
CA ALA A 253 10.36 -44.57 -2.67
C ALA A 253 11.21 -43.33 -2.41
N VAL A 254 11.75 -43.29 -1.18
CA VAL A 254 12.92 -42.53 -0.76
C VAL A 254 14.16 -43.07 -1.50
N ALA A 255 14.89 -42.19 -2.17
CA ALA A 255 16.24 -42.43 -2.67
C ALA A 255 17.26 -41.64 -1.83
N PRO A 256 18.51 -42.13 -1.68
CA PRO A 256 19.34 -41.87 -0.49
C PRO A 256 20.17 -40.58 -0.53
N ALA A 257 20.28 -39.99 0.67
CA ALA A 257 21.37 -39.23 1.26
C ALA A 257 22.44 -38.58 0.34
N SER A 258 22.34 -37.26 0.19
CA SER A 258 23.48 -36.38 -0.03
C SER A 258 24.08 -35.94 1.31
N THR A 259 25.38 -36.25 1.47
CA THR A 259 26.41 -35.66 2.35
C THR A 259 25.99 -34.60 3.38
N PRO A 260 26.34 -34.78 4.68
CA PRO A 260 26.25 -33.69 5.65
C PRO A 260 27.25 -32.59 5.30
N ALA A 261 26.75 -31.41 4.94
CA ALA A 261 27.51 -30.18 5.10
C ALA A 261 27.74 -29.99 6.61
N GLN A 262 29.00 -29.91 7.02
CA GLN A 262 29.40 -29.60 8.38
C GLN A 262 28.65 -28.37 8.88
N GLN A 263 27.72 -28.58 9.81
CA GLN A 263 27.18 -27.51 10.64
C GLN A 263 28.28 -27.08 11.59
N GLU A 264 28.97 -26.00 11.22
CA GLU A 264 29.83 -25.23 12.11
C GLU A 264 28.97 -24.79 13.30
N THR A 265 29.35 -25.21 14.51
CA THR A 265 28.58 -24.89 15.72
C THR A 265 28.63 -23.39 15.98
N LEU A 266 27.61 -22.84 16.66
CA LEU A 266 27.56 -21.41 17.02
C LEU A 266 28.84 -20.95 17.76
N GLU A 267 29.46 -21.83 18.52
CA GLU A 267 30.72 -21.60 19.22
C GLU A 267 31.92 -21.48 18.26
N GLN A 268 31.99 -22.28 17.20
CA GLN A 268 33.03 -22.17 16.17
C GLN A 268 32.91 -20.86 15.39
N LYS A 269 31.67 -20.44 15.10
CA LYS A 269 31.40 -19.16 14.44
C LYS A 269 31.83 -17.98 15.30
N LEU A 270 31.58 -18.04 16.61
CA LEU A 270 32.00 -16.99 17.55
C LEU A 270 33.52 -16.89 17.67
N ALA A 271 34.22 -18.02 17.80
CA ALA A 271 35.68 -18.05 17.87
C ALA A 271 36.34 -17.48 16.60
N ARG A 272 35.75 -17.71 15.42
CA ARG A 272 36.23 -17.13 14.15
C ARG A 272 36.05 -15.61 14.10
N LEU A 273 34.89 -15.11 14.52
CA LEU A 273 34.58 -13.68 14.55
C LEU A 273 35.47 -12.94 15.57
N GLU A 274 35.82 -13.57 16.69
CA GLU A 274 36.76 -13.00 17.66
C GLU A 274 38.19 -12.94 17.10
N ALA A 275 38.64 -14.00 16.43
CA ALA A 275 39.96 -14.02 15.78
C ALA A 275 40.08 -12.96 14.66
N GLU A 276 39.03 -12.76 13.87
CA GLU A 276 39.00 -11.77 12.80
C GLU A 276 39.02 -10.33 13.34
N ASN A 277 38.29 -10.06 14.43
CA ASN A 277 38.32 -8.74 15.08
C ASN A 277 39.68 -8.42 15.73
N VAL A 278 40.37 -9.42 16.30
CA VAL A 278 41.73 -9.23 16.82
C VAL A 278 42.70 -8.88 15.68
N SER A 279 42.60 -9.58 14.54
CA SER A 279 43.42 -9.28 13.36
C SER A 279 43.18 -7.88 12.80
N LEU A 280 41.95 -7.37 12.84
CA LEU A 280 41.62 -6.03 12.36
C LEU A 280 42.07 -4.93 13.33
N LYS A 281 42.16 -5.24 14.63
CA LYS A 281 42.62 -4.30 15.65
C LYS A 281 44.12 -4.03 15.57
N ASP A 282 44.91 -5.00 15.12
CA ASP A 282 46.36 -4.86 14.92
C ASP A 282 46.75 -4.21 13.57
N ALA A 283 45.80 -4.11 12.62
CA ALA A 283 46.03 -3.50 11.31
C ALA A 283 45.83 -1.97 11.27
N GLY A 284 45.43 -1.36 12.39
CA GLY A 284 45.10 0.08 12.46
C GLY A 284 46.09 0.90 13.28
N SER A 285 47.32 1.14 12.80
CA SER A 285 48.17 2.22 13.32
C SER A 285 49.29 2.64 12.36
N ALA A 286 49.01 3.65 11.53
CA ALA A 286 49.95 4.51 10.78
C ALA A 286 49.08 5.45 9.90
N VAL A 287 49.07 6.78 9.92
CA VAL A 287 50.08 7.79 10.27
C VAL A 287 49.37 9.13 10.58
N GLY A 288 49.74 9.76 11.69
CA GLY A 288 49.85 11.21 11.84
C GLY A 288 50.99 11.42 12.83
N SER A 289 52.16 11.95 12.48
CA SER A 289 52.50 13.39 12.36
C SER A 289 54.02 13.52 12.00
N PRO A 290 54.69 14.70 12.08
CA PRO A 290 55.21 15.48 10.94
C PRO A 290 56.75 15.54 10.84
N VAL A 291 57.35 15.73 9.64
CA VAL A 291 58.73 16.25 9.51
C VAL A 291 58.91 17.09 8.22
N THR A 292 59.75 18.10 8.38
CA THR A 292 60.06 19.31 7.58
C THR A 292 61.00 19.12 6.38
N ASN A 293 61.05 20.20 5.57
CA ASN A 293 62.07 20.68 4.62
C ASN A 293 62.11 20.18 3.16
N GLY A 294 61.97 21.15 2.22
CA GLY A 294 62.80 21.18 1.01
C GLY A 294 62.19 21.72 -0.29
N SER A 295 62.21 23.06 -0.47
CA SER A 295 62.29 23.83 -1.74
C SER A 295 61.21 23.74 -2.83
N GLY A 296 60.59 24.90 -3.13
CA GLY A 296 59.91 25.18 -4.40
C GLY A 296 58.90 26.33 -4.30
N GLN A 297 59.36 27.57 -4.52
CA GLN A 297 58.58 28.81 -4.50
C GLN A 297 57.50 28.85 -5.61
N ALA A 298 56.33 29.41 -5.30
CA ALA A 298 55.68 30.46 -6.11
C ALA A 298 54.59 31.17 -5.29
N GLU A 299 54.46 32.46 -5.56
CA GLU A 299 53.90 33.55 -4.77
C GLU A 299 52.38 33.68 -4.64
N GLN A 300 52.00 34.40 -3.56
CA GLN A 300 50.92 35.41 -3.44
C GLN A 300 49.45 34.97 -3.53
N ALA A 301 48.72 35.12 -2.42
CA ALA A 301 47.96 36.35 -2.13
C ALA A 301 47.18 36.20 -0.82
N GLY A 302 47.53 37.01 0.19
CA GLY A 302 46.74 37.18 1.39
C GLY A 302 45.78 38.35 1.24
N ILE A 303 44.54 38.21 1.72
CA ILE A 303 43.73 39.35 2.15
C ILE A 303 42.95 38.94 3.41
N THR A 304 42.97 39.90 4.33
CA THR A 304 42.71 39.88 5.76
C THR A 304 41.22 39.78 6.12
N TYR A 305 40.94 39.14 7.25
CA TYR A 305 39.67 39.17 7.99
C TYR A 305 39.48 40.54 8.66
N GLN A 306 38.31 41.16 8.52
CA GLN A 306 37.82 42.21 9.43
C GLN A 306 36.67 41.64 10.27
N GLY A 307 36.58 42.14 11.50
CA GLY A 307 35.81 41.58 12.63
C GLY A 307 34.30 41.69 12.54
#